data_AF-A0A429MQG3-F1
#
_entry.id   AF-A0A429MQG3-F1
#
_cell.length_a   1.000
_cell.length_b   1.000
_cell.length_c   1.000
_cell.angle_alpha   90.00
_cell.angle_beta   90.00
_cell.angle_gamma   90.00
#
_symmetry.space_group_name_H-M   'P 1'
#
loop_
_entity.id
_entity.type
_entity.pdbx_description
1 polymer ?
#
loop_
_entity_poly.entity_id
_entity_poly.type
_entity_poly.pdbx_seq_one_letter_code
_entity_poly.pdbx_strand_id
1 'polypeptide(L)'
;MSTQELDHNYRYEIKSPDDVSQLISKFAGKGKSNKVIWLALIGVFIDAYDLTTLSFGIEQVISEFSLSPVMTGVVASAIVCGTIVGNLIGGWLTDKIGRYRVFMADMVLFVIAAIVAGFAPNVWVLILARFIMGISVGIDLPVAMSYLSEFSKFNGSSNKAARLAAWCPMWYAASSVCFGLVLA
;
A
#
# COMPACT_ATOMS: atom_id res chain seq x y z
N MET A 1 -30.11 38.66 18.65
CA MET A 1 -29.07 38.20 17.70
C MET A 1 -27.90 39.16 17.85
N SER A 2 -27.09 38.98 18.91
CA SER A 2 -26.04 39.95 19.25
C SER A 2 -24.80 39.69 18.38
N THR A 3 -24.33 40.78 17.81
CA THR A 3 -23.06 40.96 17.12
C THR A 3 -21.91 40.29 17.89
N GLN A 4 -21.27 39.30 17.28
CA GLN A 4 -19.99 38.77 17.73
C GLN A 4 -18.94 39.87 17.58
N GLU A 5 -18.50 40.43 18.70
CA GLU A 5 -17.28 41.21 18.76
C GLU A 5 -16.09 40.31 18.39
N LEU A 6 -15.47 40.63 17.26
CA LEU A 6 -14.20 40.04 16.84
C LEU A 6 -13.10 40.63 17.73
N ASP A 7 -12.83 39.95 18.84
CA ASP A 7 -11.75 40.30 19.76
C ASP A 7 -10.39 40.08 19.07
N HIS A 8 -9.79 41.17 18.59
CA HIS A 8 -8.66 41.20 17.67
C HIS A 8 -7.30 40.96 18.36
N ASN A 9 -7.29 40.52 19.62
CA ASN A 9 -6.11 40.59 20.49
C ASN A 9 -5.71 39.27 21.17
N TYR A 10 -6.00 38.11 20.56
CA TYR A 10 -5.43 36.83 21.01
C TYR A 10 -3.95 36.72 20.58
N ARG A 11 -3.04 37.27 21.38
CA ARG A 11 -1.62 36.91 21.32
C ARG A 11 -1.50 35.49 21.88
N TYR A 12 -1.28 34.50 21.02
CA TYR A 12 -0.95 33.15 21.46
C TYR A 12 0.38 33.22 22.22
N GLU A 13 0.34 33.17 23.56
CA GLU A 13 1.53 32.98 24.38
C GLU A 13 2.05 31.57 24.13
N ILE A 14 3.07 31.46 23.29
CA ILE A 14 3.80 30.21 23.07
C ILE A 14 4.64 29.97 24.33
N LYS A 15 4.17 29.12 25.24
CA LYS A 15 4.87 28.80 26.50
C LYS A 15 5.81 27.62 26.32
N SER A 16 5.45 26.71 25.42
CA SER A 16 6.23 25.51 25.10
C SER A 16 6.33 25.34 23.58
N PRO A 17 7.40 24.71 23.06
CA PRO A 17 7.46 24.21 21.69
C PRO A 17 6.22 23.37 21.30
N ASP A 18 5.57 22.72 22.27
CA ASP A 18 4.35 21.96 22.06
C ASP A 18 3.17 22.83 21.62
N ASP A 19 3.04 24.07 22.08
CA ASP A 19 1.94 24.97 21.70
C ASP A 19 1.99 25.32 20.21
N VAL A 20 3.20 25.47 19.66
CA VAL A 20 3.42 25.70 18.23
C VAL A 20 3.00 24.46 17.43
N SER A 21 3.38 23.28 17.92
CA SER A 21 2.99 22.01 17.29
C SER A 21 1.48 21.79 17.31
N GLN A 22 0.81 22.22 18.38
CA GLN A 22 -0.65 22.14 18.53
C GLN A 22 -1.37 23.15 17.63
N LEU A 23 -0.85 24.37 17.49
CA LEU A 23 -1.42 25.36 16.56
C LEU A 23 -1.29 24.89 15.10
N ILE A 24 -0.10 24.43 14.71
CA ILE A 24 0.14 23.94 13.35
C ILE A 24 -0.76 22.74 13.06
N SER A 25 -0.87 21.76 13.97
CA SER A 25 -1.77 20.61 13.76
C SER A 25 -3.26 21.00 13.70
N LYS A 26 -3.70 22.00 14.48
CA LYS A 26 -5.09 22.49 14.48
C LYS A 26 -5.51 23.13 13.16
N PHE A 27 -4.58 23.79 12.45
CA PHE A 27 -4.86 24.47 11.18
C PHE A 27 -4.39 23.70 9.93
N ALA A 28 -3.48 22.73 10.06
CA ALA A 28 -2.89 22.04 8.91
C ALA A 28 -3.73 20.86 8.33
N GLY A 29 -4.80 20.40 8.98
CA GLY A 29 -5.23 19.00 8.77
C GLY A 29 -6.64 18.67 8.24
N LYS A 30 -7.52 19.61 7.88
CA LYS A 30 -8.97 19.30 7.89
C LYS A 30 -9.67 18.84 6.59
N GLY A 31 -9.01 18.66 5.44
CA GLY A 31 -9.76 18.50 4.17
C GLY A 31 -9.38 17.41 3.17
N LYS A 32 -8.10 17.07 2.99
CA LYS A 32 -7.64 16.20 1.87
C LYS A 32 -7.06 14.84 2.29
N SER A 33 -6.93 14.63 3.60
CA SER A 33 -6.19 13.54 4.23
C SER A 33 -6.84 12.16 4.07
N ASN A 34 -8.17 12.06 4.20
CA ASN A 34 -8.84 10.75 4.24
C ASN A 34 -8.84 9.98 2.91
N LYS A 35 -8.84 10.67 1.76
CA LYS A 35 -8.90 10.01 0.44
C LYS A 35 -7.63 9.21 0.13
N VAL A 36 -6.47 9.74 0.50
CA VAL A 36 -5.16 9.09 0.30
C VAL A 36 -5.04 7.86 1.20
N ILE A 37 -5.61 7.90 2.41
CA ILE A 37 -5.64 6.75 3.32
C ILE A 37 -6.48 5.62 2.76
N TRP A 38 -7.68 5.93 2.25
CA TRP A 38 -8.51 4.93 1.60
C TRP A 38 -7.82 4.32 0.37
N LEU A 39 -7.14 5.14 -0.43
CA LEU A 39 -6.37 4.65 -1.57
C LEU A 39 -5.24 3.69 -1.15
N ALA A 40 -4.50 4.02 -0.10
CA ALA A 40 -3.44 3.17 0.44
C ALA A 40 -3.98 1.84 0.99
N LEU A 41 -5.11 1.87 1.71
CA LEU A 41 -5.74 0.64 2.22
C LEU A 41 -6.27 -0.26 1.10
N ILE A 42 -6.76 0.33 0.00
CA ILE A 42 -7.17 -0.43 -1.19
C ILE A 42 -5.95 -1.06 -1.86
N GLY A 43 -4.82 -0.35 -1.96
CA GLY A 43 -3.57 -0.91 -2.48
C GLY A 43 -3.13 -2.16 -1.70
N VAL A 44 -3.06 -2.05 -0.37
CA VAL A 44 -2.74 -3.19 0.52
C VAL A 44 -3.70 -4.36 0.33
N PHE A 45 -5.00 -4.09 0.13
CA PHE A 45 -5.98 -5.13 -0.13
C PHE A 45 -5.71 -5.86 -1.45
N ILE A 46 -5.41 -5.11 -2.51
CA ILE A 46 -5.10 -5.66 -3.84
C ILE A 46 -3.85 -6.52 -3.79
N ASP A 47 -2.79 -6.06 -3.12
CA ASP A 47 -1.54 -6.80 -2.95
C ASP A 47 -1.75 -8.10 -2.18
N ALA A 48 -2.49 -8.05 -1.08
CA ALA A 48 -2.83 -9.24 -0.29
C ALA A 48 -3.72 -10.22 -1.07
N TYR A 49 -4.65 -9.70 -1.88
CA TYR A 49 -5.52 -10.51 -2.73
C TYR A 49 -4.72 -11.28 -3.79
N ASP A 50 -3.76 -10.65 -4.45
CA ASP A 50 -2.94 -11.32 -5.46
C ASP A 50 -2.06 -12.44 -4.88
N LEU A 51 -1.35 -12.15 -3.78
CA LEU A 51 -0.49 -13.13 -3.10
C LEU A 51 -1.28 -14.36 -2.63
N THR A 52 -2.50 -14.15 -2.14
CA THR A 52 -3.38 -15.23 -1.68
C THR A 52 -4.01 -16.00 -2.83
N THR A 53 -4.41 -15.32 -3.91
CA THR A 53 -4.97 -15.95 -5.11
C THR A 53 -3.99 -16.94 -5.73
N LEU A 54 -2.71 -16.58 -5.87
CA LEU A 54 -1.70 -17.51 -6.37
C LEU A 54 -1.53 -18.72 -5.44
N SER A 55 -1.51 -18.47 -4.13
CA SER A 55 -1.30 -19.53 -3.14
C SER A 55 -2.41 -20.59 -3.19
N PHE A 56 -3.66 -20.17 -3.39
CA PHE A 56 -4.79 -21.10 -3.53
C PHE A 56 -4.93 -21.67 -4.94
N GLY A 57 -4.60 -20.89 -5.97
CA GLY A 57 -4.72 -21.29 -7.38
C GLY A 57 -3.51 -22.02 -7.96
N ILE A 58 -2.49 -22.34 -7.15
CA ILE A 58 -1.23 -22.88 -7.67
C ILE A 58 -1.43 -24.22 -8.40
N GLU A 59 -2.36 -25.07 -7.94
CA GLU A 59 -2.66 -26.34 -8.60
C GLU A 59 -3.20 -26.15 -10.02
N GLN A 60 -4.04 -25.13 -10.23
CA GLN A 60 -4.58 -24.78 -11.54
C GLN A 60 -3.47 -24.27 -12.47
N VAL A 61 -2.55 -23.46 -11.93
CA VAL A 61 -1.37 -22.99 -12.66
C VAL A 61 -0.45 -24.17 -13.04
N ILE A 62 -0.28 -25.14 -12.13
CA ILE A 62 0.51 -26.36 -12.40
C ILE A 62 -0.14 -27.18 -13.52
N SER A 63 -1.46 -27.37 -13.51
CA SER A 63 -2.15 -28.14 -14.55
C SER A 63 -2.13 -27.45 -15.91
N GLU A 64 -2.35 -26.13 -15.95
CA GLU A 64 -2.40 -25.35 -17.19
C GLU A 64 -1.04 -25.34 -17.90
N PHE A 65 0.04 -25.10 -17.16
CA PHE A 65 1.39 -25.02 -17.73
C PHE A 65 2.20 -26.32 -17.62
N SER A 66 1.60 -27.40 -17.11
CA SER A 66 2.26 -28.69 -16.87
C SER A 66 3.60 -28.54 -16.12
N LEU A 67 3.58 -27.80 -15.01
CA LEU A 67 4.80 -27.38 -14.31
C LEU A 67 5.46 -28.53 -13.53
N SER A 68 6.79 -28.60 -13.62
CA SER A 68 7.59 -29.41 -12.70
C SER A 68 7.66 -28.75 -11.31
N PRO A 69 7.92 -29.51 -10.22
CA PRO A 69 8.03 -28.93 -8.88
C PRO A 69 9.04 -27.79 -8.77
N VAL A 70 10.15 -27.90 -9.51
CA VAL A 70 11.18 -26.85 -9.59
C VAL A 70 10.62 -25.59 -10.23
N MET A 71 9.91 -25.72 -11.36
CA MET A 71 9.32 -24.58 -12.05
C MET A 71 8.20 -23.92 -11.25
N THR A 72 7.37 -24.68 -10.54
CA THR A 72 6.39 -24.13 -9.60
C THR A 72 7.06 -23.27 -8.54
N GLY A 73 8.18 -23.75 -7.98
CA GLY A 73 8.99 -22.97 -7.04
C GLY A 73 9.54 -21.69 -7.65
N VAL A 74 9.96 -21.71 -8.92
CA VAL A 74 10.40 -20.51 -9.65
C VAL A 74 9.24 -19.51 -9.84
N VAL A 75 8.05 -19.97 -10.25
CA VAL A 75 6.88 -19.08 -10.41
C VAL A 75 6.51 -18.43 -9.07
N ALA A 76 6.49 -19.19 -7.98
CA ALA A 76 6.14 -18.69 -6.65
C ALA A 76 7.21 -17.74 -6.09
N SER A 77 8.50 -18.01 -6.32
CA SER A 77 9.60 -17.18 -5.81
C SER A 77 9.87 -15.93 -6.65
N ALA A 78 9.42 -15.89 -7.91
CA ALA A 78 9.61 -14.74 -8.80
C ALA A 78 9.09 -13.43 -8.21
N ILE A 79 7.93 -13.45 -7.54
CA ILE A 79 7.37 -12.26 -6.89
C ILE A 79 8.27 -11.78 -5.74
N VAL A 80 8.77 -12.71 -4.92
CA VAL A 80 9.67 -12.40 -3.79
C VAL A 80 11.00 -11.82 -4.30
N CYS A 81 11.56 -12.41 -5.36
CA CYS A 81 12.76 -11.87 -6.01
C CYS A 81 12.52 -10.45 -6.53
N GLY A 82 11.37 -10.20 -7.15
CA GLY A 82 10.96 -8.86 -7.60
C GLY A 82 10.86 -7.88 -6.43
N THR A 83 10.25 -8.29 -5.32
CA THR A 83 10.08 -7.46 -4.12
C THR A 83 11.41 -7.04 -3.51
N ILE A 84 12.42 -7.90 -3.52
CA ILE A 84 13.77 -7.53 -3.07
C ILE A 84 14.33 -6.38 -3.92
N VAL A 85 14.20 -6.50 -5.25
CA VAL A 85 14.65 -5.45 -6.19
C VAL A 85 13.84 -4.17 -6.01
N GLY A 86 12.51 -4.29 -5.88
CA GLY A 86 11.60 -3.17 -5.63
C GLY A 86 11.92 -2.41 -4.35
N ASN A 87 12.20 -3.12 -3.24
CA ASN A 87 12.57 -2.50 -1.97
C ASN A 87 13.85 -1.66 -2.07
N LEU A 88 14.86 -2.15 -2.81
CA LEU A 88 16.12 -1.42 -3.00
C LEU A 88 15.93 -0.13 -3.81
N ILE A 89 15.08 -0.18 -4.83
CA ILE A 89 14.85 0.96 -5.74
C ILE A 89 13.82 1.94 -5.14
N GLY A 90 12.82 1.41 -4.44
CA GLY A 90 11.65 2.15 -3.95
C GLY A 90 12.01 3.28 -2.99
N GLY A 91 12.97 3.07 -2.09
CA GLY A 91 13.44 4.11 -1.18
C GLY A 91 14.04 5.31 -1.92
N TRP A 92 15.01 5.04 -2.80
CA TRP A 92 15.66 6.08 -3.61
C TRP A 92 14.67 6.82 -4.53
N LEU A 93 13.76 6.06 -5.16
CA LEU A 93 12.77 6.61 -6.07
C LEU A 93 11.79 7.53 -5.32
N THR A 94 11.34 7.10 -4.14
CA THR A 94 10.44 7.87 -3.27
C THR A 94 11.04 9.21 -2.86
N ASP A 95 12.31 9.22 -2.51
CA ASP A 95 13.03 10.43 -2.11
C ASP A 95 13.23 11.42 -3.27
N LYS A 96 13.36 10.91 -4.50
CA LYS A 96 13.65 11.73 -5.69
C LYS A 96 12.42 12.30 -6.38
N ILE A 97 11.38 11.48 -6.61
CA ILE A 97 10.19 11.88 -7.40
C ILE A 97 8.96 12.16 -6.53
N GLY A 98 9.02 11.84 -5.24
CA GLY A 98 7.98 12.12 -4.26
C GLY A 98 6.96 10.98 -4.10
N ARG A 99 6.62 10.71 -2.84
CA ARG A 99 5.76 9.59 -2.36
C ARG A 99 4.50 9.35 -3.19
N TYR A 100 3.73 10.39 -3.47
CA TYR A 100 2.43 10.24 -4.16
C TYR A 100 2.57 9.74 -5.59
N ARG A 101 3.59 10.23 -6.31
CA ARG A 101 3.82 9.86 -7.71
C ARG A 101 4.35 8.45 -7.82
N VAL A 102 5.18 8.04 -6.85
CA VAL A 102 5.69 6.67 -6.74
C VAL A 102 4.53 5.73 -6.51
N PHE A 103 3.72 5.98 -5.48
CA PHE A 103 2.53 5.20 -5.11
C PHE A 103 1.61 4.93 -6.32
N MET A 104 1.30 5.98 -7.08
CA MET A 104 0.43 5.84 -8.25
C MET A 104 1.11 5.08 -9.40
N ALA A 105 2.43 5.23 -9.56
CA ALA A 105 3.17 4.57 -10.63
C ALA A 105 3.33 3.06 -10.35
N ASP A 106 3.61 2.66 -9.11
CA ASP A 106 3.69 1.23 -8.76
C ASP A 106 2.33 0.56 -8.85
N MET A 107 1.24 1.19 -8.41
CA MET A 107 -0.13 0.66 -8.58
C MET A 107 -0.47 0.41 -10.05
N VAL A 108 -0.15 1.35 -10.93
CA VAL A 108 -0.37 1.18 -12.38
C VAL A 108 0.51 0.05 -12.94
N LEU A 109 1.78 -0.01 -12.52
CA LEU A 109 2.70 -1.07 -12.93
C LEU A 109 2.21 -2.45 -12.47
N PHE A 110 1.72 -2.56 -11.24
CA PHE A 110 1.15 -3.77 -10.66
C PHE A 110 -0.05 -4.25 -11.47
N VAL A 111 -1.02 -3.36 -11.75
CA VAL A 111 -2.22 -3.72 -12.52
C VAL A 111 -1.87 -4.18 -13.93
N ILE A 112 -0.97 -3.48 -14.62
CA ILE A 112 -0.52 -3.88 -15.96
C ILE A 112 0.13 -5.27 -15.90
N ALA A 113 1.03 -5.49 -14.95
CA ALA A 113 1.72 -6.76 -14.79
C ALA A 113 0.75 -7.90 -14.41
N ALA A 114 -0.26 -7.62 -13.58
CA ALA A 114 -1.31 -8.58 -13.24
C ALA A 114 -2.15 -8.99 -14.46
N ILE A 115 -2.51 -8.04 -15.33
CA ILE A 115 -3.21 -8.34 -16.59
C ILE A 115 -2.33 -9.21 -17.48
N VAL A 116 -1.05 -8.88 -17.62
CA VAL A 116 -0.10 -9.70 -18.41
C VAL A 116 0.04 -11.11 -17.82
N ALA A 117 0.06 -11.26 -16.49
CA ALA A 117 0.08 -12.56 -15.83
C ALA A 117 -1.19 -13.37 -16.12
N GLY A 118 -2.37 -12.73 -16.12
CA GLY A 118 -3.65 -13.38 -16.41
C GLY A 118 -3.80 -13.87 -17.86
N PHE A 119 -3.12 -13.22 -18.81
CA PHE A 119 -3.11 -13.61 -20.23
C PHE A 119 -1.78 -14.27 -20.66
N ALA A 120 -0.99 -14.77 -19.71
CA ALA A 120 0.33 -15.30 -20.02
C ALA A 120 0.22 -16.55 -20.94
N PRO A 121 0.80 -16.53 -22.17
CA PRO A 121 0.71 -17.66 -23.09
C PRO A 121 1.69 -18.79 -22.76
N ASN A 122 2.67 -18.52 -21.89
CA ASN A 122 3.66 -19.49 -21.44
C ASN A 122 4.18 -19.13 -20.05
N VAL A 123 4.84 -20.09 -19.41
CA VAL A 123 5.38 -19.95 -18.04
C VAL A 123 6.40 -18.82 -17.91
N TRP A 124 7.19 -18.52 -18.95
CA TRP A 124 8.21 -17.48 -18.88
C TRP A 124 7.61 -16.08 -18.82
N VAL A 125 6.53 -15.85 -19.56
CA VAL A 125 5.75 -14.60 -19.47
C VAL A 125 5.12 -14.49 -18.08
N LEU A 126 4.59 -15.58 -17.54
CA LEU A 126 4.04 -15.60 -16.17
C LEU A 126 5.10 -15.26 -15.12
N ILE A 127 6.30 -15.86 -15.22
CA ILE A 127 7.43 -15.58 -14.32
C ILE A 127 7.85 -14.11 -14.39
N LEU A 128 8.00 -13.58 -15.61
CA LEU A 128 8.42 -12.19 -15.81
C LEU A 128 7.36 -11.22 -15.28
N ALA A 129 6.08 -11.48 -15.57
CA ALA A 129 4.97 -10.70 -15.05
C ALA A 129 4.97 -10.71 -13.52
N ARG A 130 5.12 -11.88 -12.89
CA ARG A 130 5.21 -12.01 -11.43
C ARG A 130 6.41 -11.30 -10.83
N PHE A 131 7.55 -11.32 -11.51
CA PHE A 131 8.72 -10.55 -11.10
C PHE A 131 8.45 -9.04 -11.12
N ILE A 132 7.80 -8.52 -12.16
CA ILE A 132 7.43 -7.09 -12.26
C ILE A 132 6.37 -6.71 -11.21
N MET A 133 5.38 -7.58 -10.97
CA MET A 133 4.43 -7.41 -9.87
C MET A 133 5.17 -7.32 -8.53
N GLY A 134 6.14 -8.21 -8.32
CA GLY A 134 6.99 -8.20 -7.13
C GLY A 134 7.74 -6.89 -6.93
N ILE A 135 8.31 -6.31 -8.00
CA ILE A 135 8.97 -5.00 -7.94
C ILE A 135 7.98 -3.93 -7.46
N SER A 136 6.75 -3.94 -7.98
CA SER A 136 5.72 -2.97 -7.62
C SER A 136 5.37 -3.08 -6.13
N VAL A 137 5.12 -4.30 -5.64
CA VAL A 137 4.85 -4.57 -4.21
C VAL A 137 6.02 -4.13 -3.32
N GLY A 138 7.27 -4.34 -3.76
CA GLY A 138 8.46 -3.90 -3.03
C GLY A 138 8.60 -2.38 -2.95
N ILE A 139 8.09 -1.65 -3.94
CA ILE A 139 8.07 -0.18 -3.92
C ILE A 139 6.95 0.33 -3.01
N ASP A 140 5.82 -0.37 -2.95
CA ASP A 140 4.65 0.07 -2.18
C ASP A 140 4.91 0.09 -0.66
N LEU A 141 5.54 -0.96 -0.11
CA LEU A 141 5.78 -1.09 1.34
C LEU A 141 6.39 0.15 2.02
N PRO A 142 7.53 0.72 1.56
CA PRO A 142 8.10 1.92 2.18
C PRO A 142 7.23 3.17 1.99
N VAL A 143 6.48 3.25 0.89
CA VAL A 143 5.58 4.38 0.57
C VAL A 143 4.35 4.33 1.45
N ALA A 144 3.71 3.17 1.57
CA ALA A 144 2.58 2.91 2.45
C ALA A 144 2.94 3.23 3.91
N MET A 145 4.07 2.72 4.41
CA MET A 145 4.55 2.99 5.77
C MET A 145 4.83 4.49 6.00
N SER A 146 5.39 5.17 5.00
CA SER A 146 5.63 6.61 5.06
C SER A 146 4.33 7.40 5.16
N TYR A 147 3.34 7.08 4.33
CA TYR A 147 2.01 7.69 4.39
C TYR A 147 1.35 7.45 5.75
N LEU A 148 1.37 6.21 6.22
CA LEU A 148 0.76 5.81 7.48
C LEU A 148 1.38 6.55 8.67
N SER A 149 2.72 6.73 8.65
CA SER A 149 3.46 7.50 9.66
C SER A 149 3.10 8.99 9.63
N GLU A 150 2.90 9.57 8.45
CA GLU A 150 2.56 10.98 8.26
C GLU A 150 1.17 11.28 8.81
N PHE A 151 0.22 10.36 8.62
CA PHE A 151 -1.12 10.47 9.21
C PHE A 151 -1.16 10.29 10.73
N SER A 152 -0.19 9.60 11.32
CA SER A 152 -0.10 9.46 12.79
C SER A 152 0.20 10.78 13.51
N LYS A 153 0.69 11.81 12.78
CA LYS A 153 1.02 13.13 13.33
C LYS A 153 -0.15 14.12 13.36
N PHE A 154 -1.21 13.90 12.59
CA PHE A 154 -2.24 14.91 12.34
C PHE A 154 -3.46 14.91 13.28
N ASN A 155 -3.68 13.89 14.13
CA ASN A 155 -4.84 13.85 15.02
C ASN A 155 -4.46 13.38 16.43
N GLY A 156 -4.90 14.13 17.45
CA GLY A 156 -4.53 13.95 18.86
C GLY A 156 -4.81 12.55 19.42
N SER A 157 -3.88 12.08 20.25
CA SER A 157 -3.86 10.99 21.27
C SER A 157 -4.58 9.63 21.05
N SER A 158 -5.50 9.45 20.12
CA SER A 158 -6.25 8.19 20.00
C SER A 158 -5.66 7.26 18.92
N ASN A 159 -5.07 6.15 19.38
CA ASN A 159 -4.70 4.93 18.65
C ASN A 159 -3.94 5.10 17.32
N LYS A 160 -2.84 5.87 17.35
CA LYS A 160 -1.84 5.95 16.27
C LYS A 160 -1.39 4.55 15.80
N ALA A 161 -1.13 3.66 16.75
CA ALA A 161 -0.75 2.27 16.50
C ALA A 161 -1.86 1.46 15.81
N ALA A 162 -3.15 1.69 16.10
CA ALA A 162 -4.24 0.94 15.48
C ALA A 162 -4.47 1.32 14.01
N ARG A 163 -4.24 2.60 13.66
CA ARG A 163 -4.28 3.04 12.25
C ARG A 163 -3.05 2.55 11.48
N LEU A 164 -1.88 2.54 12.15
CA LEU A 164 -0.68 1.89 11.64
C LEU A 164 -0.82 0.38 11.49
N ALA A 165 -1.66 -0.28 12.28
CA ALA A 165 -1.97 -1.69 12.19
C ALA A 165 -3.16 -2.00 11.27
N ALA A 166 -3.79 -1.00 10.64
CA ALA A 166 -4.98 -1.20 9.80
C ALA A 166 -4.68 -1.99 8.51
N TRP A 167 -3.40 -2.12 8.12
CA TRP A 167 -3.00 -3.02 7.03
C TRP A 167 -3.25 -4.49 7.38
N CYS A 168 -3.08 -4.89 8.65
CA CYS A 168 -3.30 -6.27 9.10
C CYS A 168 -4.74 -6.76 8.85
N PRO A 169 -5.81 -6.08 9.34
CA PRO A 169 -7.17 -6.51 9.08
C PRO A 169 -7.54 -6.43 7.59
N MET A 170 -6.98 -5.49 6.82
CA MET A 170 -7.18 -5.46 5.37
C MET A 170 -6.58 -6.68 4.68
N TRP A 171 -5.40 -7.13 5.11
CA TRP A 171 -4.77 -8.35 4.61
C TRP A 171 -5.62 -9.59 4.90
N TYR A 172 -6.14 -9.72 6.12
CA TYR A 172 -7.03 -10.82 6.48
C TYR A 172 -8.34 -10.77 5.69
N ALA A 173 -8.92 -9.59 5.51
CA ALA A 173 -10.13 -9.43 4.70
C ALA A 173 -9.91 -9.86 3.25
N ALA A 174 -8.79 -9.46 2.63
CA ALA A 174 -8.43 -9.88 1.27
C ALA A 174 -8.29 -11.41 1.17
N SER A 175 -7.60 -12.02 2.14
CA SER A 175 -7.43 -13.47 2.20
C SER A 175 -8.76 -14.21 2.36
N SER A 176 -9.68 -13.69 3.18
CA SER A 176 -11.02 -14.28 3.38
C SER A 176 -11.88 -14.17 2.12
N VAL A 177 -11.83 -13.05 1.41
CA VAL A 177 -12.55 -12.86 0.13
C VAL A 177 -12.00 -13.82 -0.94
N CYS A 178 -10.67 -13.94 -1.04
CA CYS A 178 -10.05 -14.86 -1.97
C CYS A 178 -10.46 -16.31 -1.71
N PHE A 179 -10.42 -16.75 -0.45
CA PHE A 179 -10.85 -18.09 -0.07
C PHE A 179 -12.30 -18.36 -0.45
N GLY A 180 -13.19 -17.39 -0.22
CA GLY A 180 -14.60 -17.50 -0.61
C GLY A 180 -14.83 -17.58 -2.12
N LEU A 181 -14.04 -16.87 -2.93
CA LEU A 181 -14.16 -16.90 -4.39
C LEU A 181 -13.59 -18.16 -5.03
N VAL A 182 -12.51 -18.73 -4.46
CA VAL A 182 -11.86 -19.93 -5.04
C VAL A 182 -12.63 -21.20 -4.71
N LEU A 183 -13.40 -21.23 -3.62
CA LEU A 183 -14.15 -22.41 -3.16
C LEU A 183 -15.66 -22.35 -3.39
N ALA A 184 -16.18 -21.25 -3.95
CA ALA A 184 -17.58 -21.13 -4.38
C ALA A 184 -17.78 -21.65 -5.81
#